data_AF-A0A368Y8P8-F1
#
_entry.id   AF-A0A368Y8P8-F1
#
_cell.length_a   1.000
_cell.length_b   1.000
_cell.length_c   1.000
_cell.angle_alpha   90.00
_cell.angle_beta   90.00
_cell.angle_gamma   90.00
#
_symmetry.space_group_name_H-M   'P 1'
#
loop_
_entity.id
_entity.type
_entity.pdbx_description
1 polymer ?
#
loop_
_entity_poly.entity_id
_entity_poly.type
_entity_poly.pdbx_seq_one_letter_code
_entity_poly.pdbx_strand_id
1 'polypeptide(L)'
;MADDRHSKAIRKRLEQKPPGERLTLEEIRELKKIEAERVNDRIRRGIRPEDQSQVWQQLFAKGRLLPANRRRAAKRYLTGLTALNLNMKGRTAPCWHSTYLHLWENWTWSGDSIMDTTHLLGNRGVYDATNELRRHAPDTPEATHAASYERAVFDLLHHYAVLAQPVPNLQAHDIDHEVDFDLIRQWINESEYLPGGIKTAMLTWLRV
;
A
#
# COMPACT_ATOMS: atom_id res chain seq x y z
N MET A 1 -30.78 11.67 17.75
CA MET A 1 -30.31 12.75 16.85
C MET A 1 -29.35 13.76 17.50
N ALA A 2 -28.96 13.61 18.77
CA ALA A 2 -27.96 14.47 19.43
C ALA A 2 -26.49 14.03 19.21
N ASP A 3 -26.27 12.76 18.84
CA ASP A 3 -24.96 12.09 18.88
C ASP A 3 -24.03 12.37 17.69
N ASP A 4 -24.63 12.60 16.51
CA ASP A 4 -23.89 12.82 15.27
C ASP A 4 -23.16 14.20 15.26
N ARG A 5 -23.68 15.19 16.00
CA ARG A 5 -23.05 16.52 16.12
C ARG A 5 -21.78 16.47 16.97
N HIS A 6 -21.81 15.72 18.07
CA HIS A 6 -20.67 15.58 18.96
C HIS A 6 -19.53 14.80 18.28
N SER A 7 -19.87 13.69 17.61
CA SER A 7 -18.94 12.91 16.81
C SER A 7 -18.30 13.71 15.66
N LYS A 8 -19.10 14.51 14.95
CA LYS A 8 -18.60 15.42 13.89
C LYS A 8 -17.70 16.53 14.44
N ALA A 9 -18.03 17.10 15.60
CA ALA A 9 -17.22 18.13 16.24
C ALA A 9 -15.85 17.60 16.67
N ILE A 10 -15.80 16.39 17.24
CA ILE A 10 -14.53 15.73 17.60
C ILE A 10 -13.68 15.48 16.35
N ARG A 11 -14.27 14.95 15.27
CA ARG A 11 -13.54 14.73 14.00
C ARG A 11 -13.00 16.02 13.41
N LYS A 12 -13.82 17.08 13.35
CA LYS A 12 -13.43 18.40 12.84
C LYS A 12 -12.31 19.04 13.69
N ARG A 13 -12.36 18.88 15.02
CA ARG A 13 -11.29 19.34 15.92
C ARG A 13 -9.98 18.60 15.68
N LEU A 14 -10.03 17.30 15.42
CA LEU A 14 -8.84 16.49 15.14
C LEU A 14 -8.29 16.71 13.72
N GLU A 15 -9.12 17.09 12.76
CA GLU A 15 -8.71 17.53 11.42
C GLU A 15 -7.93 18.84 11.45
N GLN A 16 -8.28 19.74 12.36
CA GLN A 16 -7.60 21.04 12.54
C GLN A 16 -6.24 20.96 13.24
N LYS A 17 -5.87 19.80 13.80
CA LYS A 17 -4.55 19.62 14.41
C LYS A 17 -3.43 19.55 13.36
N PRO A 18 -2.24 20.12 13.63
CA PRO A 18 -1.08 20.00 12.77
C PRO A 18 -0.76 18.53 12.41
N PRO A 19 -0.37 18.26 11.15
CA PRO A 19 0.14 16.94 10.76
C PRO A 19 1.32 16.53 11.65
N GLY A 20 1.30 15.30 12.18
CA GLY A 20 2.41 14.72 12.98
C GLY A 20 2.32 14.89 14.50
N GLU A 21 1.44 15.73 15.03
CA GLU A 21 1.25 15.83 16.50
C GLU A 21 0.60 14.53 17.04
N ARG A 22 1.08 13.99 18.17
CA ARG A 22 0.53 12.75 18.74
C ARG A 22 -0.86 12.99 19.32
N LEU A 23 -1.77 12.05 19.13
CA LEU A 23 -3.07 12.07 19.83
C LEU A 23 -2.88 11.73 21.30
N THR A 24 -3.65 12.37 22.16
CA THR A 24 -3.68 11.99 23.58
C THR A 24 -4.44 10.67 23.75
N LEU A 25 -4.20 9.96 24.86
CA LEU A 25 -4.90 8.70 25.16
C LEU A 25 -6.42 8.88 25.24
N GLU A 26 -6.88 10.03 25.69
CA GLU A 26 -8.30 10.39 25.75
C GLU A 26 -8.89 10.57 24.35
N GLU A 27 -8.19 11.26 23.44
CA GLU A 27 -8.62 11.41 22.04
C GLU A 27 -8.71 10.06 21.32
N ILE A 28 -7.78 9.15 21.62
CA ILE A 28 -7.80 7.78 21.09
C ILE A 28 -9.00 6.99 21.63
N ARG A 29 -9.33 7.13 22.92
CA ARG A 29 -10.48 6.46 23.54
C ARG A 29 -11.80 6.97 22.97
N GLU A 30 -11.94 8.28 22.79
CA GLU A 30 -13.15 8.89 22.19
C GLU A 30 -13.36 8.44 20.74
N LEU A 31 -12.30 8.40 19.92
CA LEU A 31 -12.39 7.90 18.55
C LEU A 31 -12.80 6.42 18.49
N LYS A 32 -12.25 5.60 19.39
CA LYS A 32 -12.63 4.18 19.49
C LYS A 32 -14.10 4.01 19.88
N LYS A 33 -14.60 4.85 20.79
CA LYS A 33 -16.00 4.84 21.23
C LYS A 33 -16.95 5.19 20.08
N ILE A 34 -16.68 6.28 19.36
CA ILE A 34 -17.49 6.73 18.21
C ILE A 34 -17.57 5.64 17.13
N GLU A 35 -16.46 4.96 16.82
CA GLU A 35 -16.49 3.91 15.80
C GLU A 35 -17.15 2.62 16.31
N ALA A 36 -16.95 2.25 17.59
CA ALA A 36 -17.66 1.12 18.17
C ALA A 36 -19.19 1.31 18.11
N GLU A 37 -19.68 2.52 18.40
CA GLU A 37 -21.09 2.87 18.28
C GLU A 37 -21.58 2.79 16.83
N ARG A 38 -20.80 3.28 15.86
CA ARG A 38 -21.12 3.19 14.43
C ARG A 38 -21.16 1.75 13.91
N VAL A 39 -20.23 0.91 14.35
CA VAL A 39 -20.18 -0.51 14.00
C VAL A 39 -21.37 -1.24 14.63
N ASN A 40 -21.68 -0.96 15.89
CA ASN A 40 -22.86 -1.50 16.57
C ASN A 40 -24.16 -1.10 15.87
N ASP A 41 -24.28 0.13 15.38
CA ASP A 41 -25.43 0.58 14.60
C ASP A 41 -25.52 -0.11 13.22
N ARG A 42 -24.38 -0.44 12.60
CA ARG A 42 -24.36 -1.24 11.36
C ARG A 42 -24.73 -2.71 11.61
N ILE A 43 -24.30 -3.26 12.74
CA ILE A 43 -24.68 -4.61 13.19
C ILE A 43 -26.19 -4.68 13.42
N ARG A 44 -26.77 -3.68 14.10
CA ARG A 44 -28.23 -3.56 14.28
C ARG A 44 -29.01 -3.49 12.96
N ARG A 45 -28.38 -3.05 11.87
CA ARG A 45 -28.98 -2.97 10.53
C ARG A 45 -28.84 -4.26 9.70
N GLY A 46 -28.38 -5.36 10.29
CA GLY A 46 -28.46 -6.70 9.69
C GLY A 46 -27.13 -7.32 9.23
N ILE A 47 -25.99 -6.87 9.75
CA ILE A 47 -24.70 -7.55 9.51
C ILE A 47 -24.59 -8.75 10.46
N ARG A 48 -24.25 -9.92 9.93
CA ARG A 48 -24.14 -11.17 10.71
C ARG A 48 -22.94 -11.12 11.66
N PRO A 49 -22.98 -11.81 12.83
CA PRO A 49 -21.88 -11.81 13.79
C PRO A 49 -20.53 -12.27 13.20
N GLU A 50 -20.54 -13.21 12.25
CA GLU A 50 -19.36 -13.69 11.53
C GLU A 50 -18.65 -12.60 10.69
N ASP A 51 -19.39 -11.64 10.17
CA ASP A 51 -18.85 -10.50 9.40
C ASP A 51 -18.29 -9.40 10.31
N GLN A 52 -18.54 -9.45 11.62
CA GLN A 52 -18.07 -8.42 12.56
C GLN A 52 -16.55 -8.36 12.60
N SER A 53 -15.88 -9.51 12.68
CA SER A 53 -14.41 -9.57 12.69
C SER A 53 -13.82 -9.03 11.40
N GLN A 54 -14.45 -9.33 10.25
CA GLN A 54 -13.99 -8.85 8.94
C GLN A 54 -14.25 -7.36 8.74
N VAL A 55 -15.38 -6.82 9.20
CA VAL A 55 -15.67 -5.38 9.19
C VAL A 55 -14.72 -4.63 10.13
N TRP A 56 -14.47 -5.16 11.33
CA TRP A 56 -13.48 -4.62 12.26
C TRP A 56 -12.07 -4.62 11.63
N GLN A 57 -11.63 -5.75 11.06
CA GLN A 57 -10.34 -5.86 10.39
C GLN A 57 -10.24 -4.93 9.17
N GLN A 58 -11.27 -4.80 8.34
CA GLN A 58 -11.27 -3.89 7.20
C GLN A 58 -11.26 -2.41 7.62
N LEU A 59 -11.92 -2.05 8.71
CA LEU A 59 -11.93 -0.68 9.24
C LEU A 59 -10.59 -0.31 9.88
N PHE A 60 -9.93 -1.25 10.56
CA PHE A 60 -8.57 -1.09 11.08
C PHE A 60 -7.51 -1.09 9.96
N ALA A 61 -7.61 -2.00 8.98
CA ALA A 61 -6.68 -2.12 7.86
C ALA A 61 -6.74 -0.94 6.90
N LYS A 62 -7.93 -0.33 6.68
CA LYS A 62 -8.07 0.82 5.78
C LYS A 62 -7.58 2.15 6.38
N GLY A 63 -7.12 2.18 7.64
CA GLY A 63 -6.64 3.41 8.29
C GLY A 63 -7.67 4.54 8.36
N ARG A 64 -8.96 4.27 8.08
CA ARG A 64 -10.03 5.27 7.94
C ARG A 64 -10.55 5.84 9.27
N LEU A 65 -10.00 5.37 10.39
CA LEU A 65 -10.34 5.79 11.77
C LEU A 65 -9.80 7.17 12.15
N LEU A 66 -8.88 7.71 11.35
CA LEU A 66 -8.23 8.98 11.62
C LEU A 66 -8.57 9.98 10.49
N PRO A 67 -8.71 11.28 10.82
CA PRO A 67 -8.64 12.36 9.84
C PRO A 67 -7.57 12.10 8.79
N ALA A 68 -7.76 12.52 7.54
CA ALA A 68 -6.83 12.21 6.44
C ALA A 68 -5.36 12.56 6.78
N ASN A 69 -5.14 13.66 7.51
CA ASN A 69 -3.85 14.14 8.03
C ASN A 69 -3.31 13.39 9.26
N ARG A 70 -4.07 12.46 9.82
CA ARG A 70 -3.78 11.72 11.07
C ARG A 70 -3.78 10.21 10.88
N ARG A 71 -4.23 9.70 9.73
CA ARG A 71 -4.06 8.29 9.38
C ARG A 71 -2.59 7.98 9.60
N ARG A 72 -2.26 6.90 10.32
CA ARG A 72 -0.93 6.31 10.20
C ARG A 72 -0.71 6.22 8.70
N ALA A 73 0.34 6.84 8.19
CA ALA A 73 0.79 6.52 6.87
C ALA A 73 1.08 5.00 6.93
N ALA A 74 0.10 4.18 6.54
CA ALA A 74 0.47 3.02 5.73
C ALA A 74 1.37 3.66 4.70
N LYS A 75 2.66 3.36 4.78
CA LYS A 75 3.70 4.04 4.01
C LYS A 75 3.40 3.65 2.56
N ARG A 76 2.46 4.35 1.92
CA ARG A 76 2.06 4.08 0.55
C ARG A 76 3.26 4.47 -0.28
N TYR A 77 3.64 3.58 -1.17
CA TYR A 77 4.76 3.79 -2.06
C TYR A 77 4.31 3.40 -3.46
N LEU A 78 4.95 4.03 -4.44
CA LEU A 78 4.79 3.70 -5.85
C LEU A 78 5.40 2.33 -6.11
N THR A 79 4.67 1.45 -6.77
CA THR A 79 5.11 0.07 -7.00
C THR A 79 4.68 -0.44 -8.37
N GLY A 80 4.96 -1.72 -8.64
CA GLY A 80 4.64 -2.39 -9.89
C GLY A 80 5.20 -1.68 -11.12
N LEU A 81 4.41 -1.62 -12.19
CA LEU A 81 4.86 -1.07 -13.47
C LEU A 81 5.34 0.38 -13.35
N THR A 82 4.70 1.22 -12.53
CA THR A 82 5.14 2.61 -12.34
C THR A 82 6.56 2.66 -11.76
N ALA A 83 6.88 1.84 -10.75
CA ALA A 83 8.21 1.79 -10.17
C ALA A 83 9.27 1.21 -11.12
N LEU A 84 8.90 0.28 -12.01
CA LEU A 84 9.79 -0.27 -13.04
C LEU A 84 10.14 0.73 -14.15
N ASN A 85 9.45 1.86 -14.23
CA ASN A 85 9.75 2.94 -15.17
C ASN A 85 10.57 4.08 -14.51
N LEU A 86 10.78 4.05 -13.19
CA LEU A 86 11.53 5.08 -12.48
C LEU A 86 13.02 4.78 -12.50
N ASN A 87 13.86 5.77 -12.84
CA ASN A 87 15.29 5.60 -12.64
C ASN A 87 15.61 5.58 -11.14
N MET A 88 16.53 4.71 -10.76
CA MET A 88 17.08 4.69 -9.41
C MET A 88 18.50 5.27 -9.43
N LYS A 89 19.00 5.70 -8.28
CA LYS A 89 20.37 6.24 -8.19
C LYS A 89 21.37 5.19 -8.67
N GLY A 90 21.98 5.44 -9.83
CA GLY A 90 22.98 4.55 -10.44
C GLY A 90 22.42 3.34 -11.20
N ARG A 91 21.10 3.28 -11.44
CA ARG A 91 20.45 2.21 -12.22
C ARG A 91 19.43 2.79 -13.18
N THR A 92 19.36 2.24 -14.38
CA THR A 92 18.39 2.68 -15.39
C THR A 92 17.09 1.92 -15.20
N ALA A 93 15.96 2.53 -15.51
CA ALA A 93 14.67 1.85 -15.42
C ALA A 93 14.62 0.63 -16.37
N PRO A 94 14.21 -0.56 -15.90
CA PRO A 94 14.11 -1.77 -16.73
C PRO A 94 12.97 -1.71 -17.75
N CYS A 95 11.94 -0.88 -17.54
CA CYS A 95 10.78 -0.79 -18.42
C CYS A 95 10.74 0.54 -19.19
N TRP A 96 10.28 0.47 -20.44
CA TRP A 96 10.30 1.53 -21.46
C TRP A 96 9.04 2.41 -21.56
N HIS A 97 8.00 2.17 -20.77
CA HIS A 97 6.72 2.87 -20.87
C HIS A 97 6.70 4.15 -20.01
N SER A 98 7.53 5.12 -20.38
CA SER A 98 7.69 6.39 -19.66
C SER A 98 6.42 7.22 -19.53
N THR A 99 5.41 6.99 -20.38
CA THR A 99 4.12 7.68 -20.34
C THR A 99 3.36 7.48 -19.03
N TYR A 100 3.59 6.37 -18.32
CA TYR A 100 2.98 6.12 -17.00
C TYR A 100 3.48 7.06 -15.91
N LEU A 101 4.65 7.69 -16.07
CA LEU A 101 5.21 8.59 -15.05
C LEU A 101 4.65 10.01 -15.14
N HIS A 102 4.21 10.43 -16.32
CA HIS A 102 3.74 11.81 -16.56
C HIS A 102 2.29 12.06 -16.15
N LEU A 103 1.52 11.00 -15.86
CA LEU A 103 0.12 11.09 -15.42
C LEU A 103 -0.02 10.51 -14.03
N TRP A 104 -0.03 11.38 -13.02
CA TRP A 104 -0.06 10.98 -11.61
C TRP A 104 -1.29 10.14 -11.26
N GLU A 105 -2.40 10.30 -11.98
CA GLU A 105 -3.62 9.51 -11.83
C GLU A 105 -3.43 8.03 -12.19
N ASN A 106 -2.44 7.73 -13.04
CA ASN A 106 -2.14 6.37 -13.51
C ASN A 106 -1.05 5.68 -12.69
N TRP A 107 -0.56 6.34 -11.64
CA TRP A 107 0.46 5.78 -10.79
C TRP A 107 -0.07 4.59 -9.99
N THR A 108 0.72 3.54 -9.96
CA THR A 108 0.41 2.31 -9.24
C THR A 108 0.87 2.44 -7.81
N TRP A 109 -0.08 2.51 -6.87
CA TRP A 109 0.21 2.67 -5.44
C TRP A 109 -0.03 1.37 -4.67
N SER A 110 0.83 1.10 -3.69
CA SER A 110 0.61 0.03 -2.72
C SER A 110 -0.66 0.29 -1.88
N GLY A 111 -1.43 -0.77 -1.66
CA GLY A 111 -2.69 -0.77 -0.92
C GLY A 111 -3.90 -0.20 -1.68
N ASP A 112 -3.76 0.06 -2.99
CA ASP A 112 -4.81 0.64 -3.83
C ASP A 112 -4.89 -0.07 -5.17
N SER A 113 -4.00 0.27 -6.12
CA SER A 113 -3.91 -0.40 -7.42
C SER A 113 -3.34 -1.82 -7.29
N ILE A 114 -2.42 -2.01 -6.35
CA ILE A 114 -1.78 -3.30 -6.03
C ILE A 114 -1.90 -3.54 -4.52
N MET A 115 -2.00 -4.81 -4.11
CA MET A 115 -2.11 -5.20 -2.71
C MET A 115 -0.88 -4.75 -1.90
N ASP A 116 -1.08 -4.29 -0.68
CA ASP A 116 0.01 -3.89 0.22
C ASP A 116 0.78 -5.10 0.75
N THR A 117 2.08 -5.16 0.46
CA THR A 117 3.01 -6.21 0.91
C THR A 117 3.89 -5.77 2.08
N THR A 118 3.65 -4.60 2.67
CA THR A 118 4.42 -4.09 3.83
C THR A 118 4.37 -5.06 5.01
N HIS A 119 3.30 -5.84 5.15
CA HIS A 119 3.21 -6.88 6.17
C HIS A 119 4.14 -8.09 5.94
N LEU A 120 4.63 -8.28 4.71
CA LEU A 120 5.57 -9.36 4.34
C LEU A 120 7.02 -8.89 4.44
N LEU A 121 7.32 -7.72 3.89
CA LEU A 121 8.71 -7.26 3.68
C LEU A 121 9.06 -5.99 4.47
N GLY A 122 8.11 -5.42 5.22
CA GLY A 122 8.28 -4.10 5.83
C GLY A 122 8.67 -3.06 4.79
N ASN A 123 9.69 -2.25 5.12
CA ASN A 123 10.26 -1.23 4.24
C ASN A 123 11.36 -1.75 3.30
N ARG A 124 11.61 -3.08 3.24
CA ARG A 124 12.68 -3.64 2.40
C ARG A 124 12.40 -3.32 0.93
N GLY A 125 13.39 -2.73 0.25
CA GLY A 125 13.26 -2.30 -1.14
C GLY A 125 12.34 -1.08 -1.34
N VAL A 126 12.09 -0.26 -0.31
CA VAL A 126 11.35 1.02 -0.45
C VAL A 126 12.29 2.18 -0.19
N TYR A 127 12.33 3.16 -1.09
CA TYR A 127 13.22 4.32 -1.02
C TYR A 127 12.45 5.63 -1.26
N ASP A 128 13.05 6.77 -0.90
CA ASP A 128 12.50 8.09 -1.22
C ASP A 128 12.79 8.43 -2.69
N ALA A 129 11.74 8.52 -3.49
CA ALA A 129 11.80 8.76 -4.93
C ALA A 129 11.37 10.18 -5.31
N THR A 130 11.14 11.06 -4.32
CA THR A 130 10.60 12.42 -4.53
C THR A 130 11.34 13.16 -5.64
N ASN A 131 12.67 13.18 -5.60
CA ASN A 131 13.47 13.94 -6.54
C ASN A 131 13.41 13.39 -7.97
N GLU A 132 13.32 12.07 -8.13
CA GLU A 132 13.18 11.46 -9.46
C GLU A 132 11.78 11.73 -10.01
N LEU A 133 10.75 11.53 -9.20
CA LEU A 133 9.36 11.75 -9.59
C LEU A 133 9.09 13.19 -9.99
N ARG A 134 9.70 14.17 -9.30
CA ARG A 134 9.60 15.60 -9.67
C ARG A 134 10.14 15.93 -11.05
N ARG A 135 11.00 15.08 -11.65
CA ARG A 135 11.45 15.25 -13.04
C ARG A 135 10.33 14.98 -14.05
N HIS A 136 9.35 14.17 -13.67
CA HIS A 136 8.23 13.77 -14.53
C HIS A 136 6.91 14.46 -14.13
N ALA A 137 6.70 14.65 -12.83
CA ALA A 137 5.55 15.30 -12.21
C ALA A 137 6.04 16.32 -11.16
N PRO A 138 6.30 17.58 -11.55
CA PRO A 138 6.93 18.60 -10.70
C PRO A 138 6.26 18.82 -9.34
N ASP A 139 4.94 18.64 -9.28
CA ASP A 139 4.12 18.82 -8.06
C ASP A 139 4.15 17.61 -7.11
N THR A 140 5.05 16.64 -7.33
CA THR A 140 5.17 15.45 -6.45
C THR A 140 5.43 15.89 -5.00
N PRO A 141 4.60 15.44 -4.04
CA PRO A 141 4.77 15.75 -2.62
C PRO A 141 6.13 15.30 -2.07
N GLU A 142 6.62 16.01 -1.05
CA GLU A 142 7.84 15.60 -0.34
C GLU A 142 7.65 14.25 0.37
N ALA A 143 8.75 13.49 0.49
CA ALA A 143 8.78 12.15 1.05
C ALA A 143 7.85 11.16 0.31
N THR A 144 7.72 11.31 -1.00
CA THR A 144 7.04 10.33 -1.85
C THR A 144 7.97 9.14 -2.08
N HIS A 145 7.56 7.97 -1.61
CA HIS A 145 8.37 6.76 -1.67
C HIS A 145 8.01 5.90 -2.89
N ALA A 146 8.99 5.13 -3.39
CA ALA A 146 8.80 4.11 -4.41
C ALA A 146 9.49 2.79 -4.04
N ALA A 147 9.03 1.71 -4.66
CA ALA A 147 9.65 0.40 -4.64
C ALA A 147 10.91 0.39 -5.51
N SER A 148 11.95 -0.33 -5.09
CA SER A 148 13.01 -0.78 -5.97
C SER A 148 12.46 -1.74 -7.02
N TYR A 149 13.22 -2.05 -8.07
CA TYR A 149 12.75 -2.94 -9.12
C TYR A 149 12.36 -4.32 -8.58
N GLU A 150 13.16 -4.86 -7.65
CA GLU A 150 12.90 -6.15 -7.02
C GLU A 150 11.62 -6.10 -6.18
N ARG A 151 11.40 -5.01 -5.44
CA ARG A 151 10.17 -4.84 -4.64
C ARG A 151 8.95 -4.64 -5.54
N ALA A 152 9.10 -3.94 -6.64
CA ALA A 152 8.04 -3.73 -7.62
C ALA A 152 7.61 -5.04 -8.29
N VAL A 153 8.58 -5.87 -8.70
CA VAL A 153 8.30 -7.22 -9.22
C VAL A 153 7.68 -8.09 -8.13
N PHE A 154 8.24 -8.12 -6.92
CA PHE A 154 7.66 -8.88 -5.80
C PHE A 154 6.18 -8.52 -5.57
N ASP A 155 5.86 -7.23 -5.54
CA ASP A 155 4.49 -6.74 -5.33
C ASP A 155 3.55 -7.16 -6.47
N LEU A 156 4.00 -7.09 -7.73
CA LEU A 156 3.25 -7.58 -8.89
C LEU A 156 2.99 -9.08 -8.79
N LEU A 157 4.04 -9.87 -8.55
CA LEU A 157 3.92 -11.32 -8.46
C LEU A 157 2.96 -11.73 -7.34
N HIS A 158 3.09 -11.10 -6.17
CA HIS A 158 2.20 -11.35 -5.04
C HIS A 158 0.75 -11.03 -5.39
N HIS A 159 0.49 -9.83 -5.95
CA HIS A 159 -0.85 -9.40 -6.28
C HIS A 159 -1.55 -10.32 -7.27
N TYR A 160 -0.88 -10.66 -8.38
CA TYR A 160 -1.47 -11.51 -9.41
C TYR A 160 -1.57 -12.98 -8.98
N ALA A 161 -0.63 -13.47 -8.17
CA ALA A 161 -0.75 -14.79 -7.57
C ALA A 161 -1.96 -14.89 -6.63
N VAL A 162 -2.24 -13.87 -5.82
CA VAL A 162 -3.42 -13.83 -4.93
C VAL A 162 -4.72 -13.78 -5.75
N LEU A 163 -4.72 -13.08 -6.87
CA LEU A 163 -5.86 -13.04 -7.79
C LEU A 163 -5.99 -14.29 -8.67
N ALA A 164 -5.04 -15.23 -8.60
CA ALA A 164 -4.94 -16.38 -9.51
C ALA A 164 -4.98 -15.96 -11.00
N GLN A 165 -4.31 -14.85 -11.32
CA GLN A 165 -4.22 -14.29 -12.67
C GLN A 165 -2.76 -14.22 -13.12
N PRO A 166 -2.49 -14.22 -14.44
CA PRO A 166 -1.16 -13.97 -14.95
C PRO A 166 -0.74 -12.51 -14.75
N VAL A 167 0.56 -12.27 -14.58
CA VAL A 167 1.13 -10.91 -14.59
C VAL A 167 0.99 -10.35 -16.01
N PRO A 168 0.31 -9.21 -16.21
CA PRO A 168 0.06 -8.68 -17.53
C PRO A 168 1.30 -8.01 -18.12
N ASN A 169 1.60 -8.33 -19.38
CA ASN A 169 2.52 -7.59 -20.25
C ASN A 169 3.92 -7.32 -19.65
N LEU A 170 4.44 -8.26 -18.86
CA LEU A 170 5.79 -8.23 -18.33
C LEU A 170 6.34 -9.65 -18.27
N GLN A 171 7.39 -9.94 -19.05
CA GLN A 171 8.09 -11.22 -19.02
C GLN A 171 9.41 -11.06 -18.27
N ALA A 172 9.89 -12.13 -17.62
CA ALA A 172 11.08 -12.00 -16.76
C ALA A 172 12.35 -11.63 -17.55
N HIS A 173 12.51 -12.16 -18.76
CA HIS A 173 13.64 -11.83 -19.64
C HIS A 173 13.63 -10.38 -20.14
N ASP A 174 12.50 -9.67 -20.05
CA ASP A 174 12.45 -8.26 -20.45
C ASP A 174 13.22 -7.37 -19.46
N ILE A 175 13.42 -7.84 -18.23
CA ILE A 175 13.92 -7.02 -17.11
C ILE A 175 15.07 -7.69 -16.32
N ASP A 176 15.49 -8.89 -16.69
CA ASP A 176 16.51 -9.68 -15.98
C ASP A 176 17.90 -9.01 -15.95
N HIS A 177 18.20 -8.16 -16.93
CA HIS A 177 19.44 -7.38 -17.03
C HIS A 177 19.57 -6.30 -15.94
N GLU A 178 18.45 -5.85 -15.37
CA GLU A 178 18.42 -4.78 -14.36
C GLU A 178 17.79 -5.23 -13.05
N VAL A 179 17.09 -6.37 -12.98
CA VAL A 179 16.41 -6.83 -11.76
C VAL A 179 17.09 -8.06 -11.17
N ASP A 180 17.47 -7.97 -9.90
CA ASP A 180 18.04 -9.12 -9.17
C ASP A 180 16.94 -10.12 -8.77
N PHE A 181 16.76 -11.15 -9.60
CA PHE A 181 15.78 -12.20 -9.34
C PHE A 181 16.17 -13.15 -8.21
N ASP A 182 17.45 -13.29 -7.89
CA ASP A 182 17.89 -14.10 -6.75
C ASP A 182 17.47 -13.47 -5.43
N LEU A 183 17.56 -12.14 -5.34
CA LEU A 183 17.07 -11.38 -4.20
C LEU A 183 15.55 -11.54 -4.02
N ILE A 184 14.78 -11.54 -5.11
CA ILE A 184 13.33 -11.78 -5.04
C ILE A 184 13.04 -13.21 -4.57
N ARG A 185 13.74 -14.22 -5.12
CA ARG A 185 13.62 -15.62 -4.68
C ARG A 185 13.93 -15.76 -3.20
N GLN A 186 14.98 -15.08 -2.72
CA GLN A 186 15.33 -15.03 -1.31
C GLN A 186 14.17 -14.46 -0.46
N TRP A 187 13.61 -13.31 -0.84
CA TRP A 187 12.49 -12.70 -0.10
C TRP A 187 11.23 -13.56 -0.06
N ILE A 188 10.91 -14.22 -1.17
CA ILE A 188 9.81 -15.18 -1.25
C ILE A 188 10.08 -16.36 -0.30
N ASN A 189 11.33 -16.82 -0.24
CA ASN A 189 11.71 -17.95 0.62
C ASN A 189 11.70 -17.63 2.11
N GLU A 190 12.15 -16.44 2.49
CA GLU A 190 12.18 -15.91 3.86
C GLU A 190 10.80 -15.51 4.41
N SER A 191 9.82 -15.26 3.54
CA SER A 191 8.49 -14.80 3.97
C SER A 191 7.68 -15.93 4.61
N GLU A 192 7.66 -15.97 5.95
CA GLU A 192 6.88 -16.95 6.73
C GLU A 192 5.36 -16.81 6.56
N TYR A 193 4.89 -15.59 6.32
CA TYR A 193 3.46 -15.26 6.19
C TYR A 193 2.92 -15.46 4.78
N LEU A 194 3.76 -15.85 3.81
CA LEU A 194 3.35 -16.06 2.42
C LEU A 194 2.76 -17.48 2.26
N PRO A 195 1.50 -17.63 1.83
CA PRO A 195 0.90 -18.96 1.65
C PRO A 195 1.67 -19.80 0.61
N GLY A 196 1.79 -21.11 0.85
CA GLY A 196 2.59 -22.00 -0.02
C GLY A 196 2.17 -22.02 -1.50
N GLY A 197 0.87 -21.91 -1.78
CA GLY A 197 0.37 -21.79 -3.16
C GLY A 197 0.81 -20.50 -3.85
N ILE A 198 0.74 -19.37 -3.13
CA ILE A 198 1.21 -18.06 -3.60
C ILE A 198 2.72 -18.09 -3.82
N LYS A 199 3.48 -18.64 -2.86
CA LYS A 199 4.92 -18.86 -2.95
C LYS A 199 5.30 -19.60 -4.23
N THR A 200 4.60 -20.71 -4.50
CA THR A 200 4.85 -21.54 -5.68
C THR A 200 4.55 -20.80 -6.98
N ALA A 201 3.44 -20.05 -7.04
CA ALA A 201 3.08 -19.26 -8.22
C ALA A 201 4.13 -18.17 -8.52
N MET A 202 4.55 -17.42 -7.50
CA MET A 202 5.57 -16.38 -7.64
C MET A 202 6.93 -16.98 -8.09
N LEU A 203 7.38 -18.07 -7.47
CA LEU A 203 8.62 -18.74 -7.87
C LEU A 203 8.55 -19.32 -9.28
N THR A 204 7.38 -19.78 -9.73
CA THR A 204 7.19 -20.30 -11.08
C THR A 204 7.40 -19.21 -12.13
N TRP A 205 6.90 -18.00 -11.89
CA TRP A 205 7.14 -16.87 -12.79
C TRP A 205 8.64 -16.52 -12.91
N LEU A 206 9.40 -16.69 -11.82
CA LEU A 206 10.85 -16.44 -11.78
C LEU A 206 11.69 -17.60 -12.35
N ARG A 207 11.09 -18.71 -12.80
CA ARG A 207 11.82 -19.79 -13.50
C ARG A 207 11.94 -19.44 -14.97
N VAL A 208 12.83 -18.51 -15.29
CA VAL A 208 13.29 -18.20 -16.64
C VAL A 208 14.77 -18.48 -16.71
#